data_AF-A0A2M8NCU5-F1
#
_entry.id   AF-A0A2M8NCU5-F1
#
_cell.length_a   1.000
_cell.length_b   1.000
_cell.length_c   1.000
_cell.angle_alpha   90.00
_cell.angle_beta   90.00
_cell.angle_gamma   90.00
#
_symmetry.space_group_name_H-M   'P 1'
#
loop_
_entity.id
_entity.type
_entity.pdbx_description
1 polymer ?
#
loop_
_entity_poly.entity_id
_entity_poly.type
_entity_poly.pdbx_seq_one_letter_code
_entity_poly.pdbx_strand_id
1 'polypeptide(L)'
;MVHIGVETSVPLLPNPDVNQSVMLLKAAQARKQAIKAADTGAFQSAAQLLRDVANEIGDHVDDERLAEERDALRQQAQMIEKGAEAYNVYSRKTLSTQAFYTMTSRHQDTMMLRNRESEREGAGEGDKRATQSVPATGSHQPSMPIEKQPGMTPSYVTWRNVTFRLENDLIRIGRSSHNEIVIPEKSVSRFHCQIKREGDKLILEDLGSTNGTSLAGNMLNKPHILSVGDVIYICDEKLVFHNGDFSE
;
A
#
# COMPACT_ATOMS: atom_id res chain seq x y z
N MET A 1 -62.02 10.83 -19.99
CA MET A 1 -61.74 11.10 -18.57
C MET A 1 -60.66 10.12 -18.12
N VAL A 2 -59.40 10.51 -18.19
CA VAL A 2 -58.28 9.79 -17.55
C VAL A 2 -57.32 10.88 -17.07
N HIS A 3 -57.33 11.14 -15.77
CA HIS A 3 -56.34 11.97 -15.10
C HIS A 3 -55.06 11.13 -14.94
N ILE A 4 -53.96 11.56 -15.57
CA ILE A 4 -52.63 11.05 -15.25
C ILE A 4 -52.02 12.05 -14.27
N GLY A 5 -51.98 11.65 -13.00
CA GLY A 5 -51.45 12.44 -11.90
C GLY A 5 -49.93 12.38 -11.86
N VAL A 6 -49.34 13.59 -11.87
CA VAL A 6 -48.17 14.05 -11.09
C VAL A 6 -46.91 13.18 -11.16
N GLU A 7 -45.95 13.61 -11.99
CA GLU A 7 -44.52 13.30 -11.80
C GLU A 7 -44.06 13.90 -10.47
N THR A 8 -44.01 13.08 -9.41
CA THR A 8 -43.26 13.41 -8.21
C THR A 8 -41.78 13.21 -8.50
N SER A 9 -41.07 14.32 -8.73
CA SER A 9 -39.61 14.37 -8.71
C SER A 9 -39.11 13.89 -7.35
N VAL A 10 -38.56 12.67 -7.28
CA VAL A 10 -37.87 12.17 -6.09
C VAL A 10 -36.57 12.98 -5.93
N PRO A 11 -36.37 13.74 -4.85
CA PRO A 11 -35.08 14.38 -4.60
C PRO A 11 -34.07 13.27 -4.34
N LEU A 12 -33.09 13.11 -5.23
CA LEU A 12 -31.87 12.34 -4.96
C LEU A 12 -31.11 13.07 -3.84
N LEU A 13 -31.49 12.81 -2.59
CA LEU A 13 -30.62 13.13 -1.47
C LEU A 13 -29.30 12.37 -1.71
N PRO A 14 -28.14 13.04 -1.68
CA PRO A 14 -26.86 12.38 -1.87
C PRO A 14 -26.77 11.23 -0.87
N ASN A 15 -26.59 10.01 -1.38
CA ASN A 15 -26.43 8.86 -0.51
C ASN A 15 -25.24 9.15 0.43
N PRO A 16 -25.44 9.23 1.76
CA PRO A 16 -24.38 9.61 2.70
C PRO A 16 -23.14 8.72 2.57
N ASP A 17 -23.32 7.44 2.19
CA ASP A 17 -22.25 6.48 1.92
C ASP A 17 -21.39 6.88 0.70
N VAL A 18 -22.00 7.53 -0.30
CA VAL A 18 -21.31 8.01 -1.50
C VAL A 18 -20.48 9.25 -1.18
N ASN A 19 -21.03 10.20 -0.41
CA ASN A 19 -20.29 11.37 0.03
C ASN A 19 -19.07 10.97 0.87
N GLN A 20 -19.25 10.01 1.78
CA GLN A 20 -18.16 9.45 2.58
C GLN A 20 -17.07 8.83 1.70
N SER A 21 -17.46 7.97 0.75
CA SER A 21 -16.52 7.31 -0.17
C SER A 21 -15.74 8.31 -1.03
N VAL A 22 -16.38 9.38 -1.48
CA VAL A 22 -15.75 10.45 -2.25
C VAL A 22 -14.73 11.23 -1.40
N MET A 23 -15.07 11.57 -0.16
CA MET A 23 -14.14 12.28 0.73
C MET A 23 -12.91 11.44 1.08
N LEU A 24 -13.09 10.14 1.31
CA LEU A 24 -11.98 9.21 1.57
C LEU A 24 -11.09 9.04 0.34
N LEU A 25 -11.68 8.97 -0.86
CA LEU A 25 -10.96 8.98 -2.12
C LEU A 25 -10.10 10.24 -2.27
N LYS A 26 -10.66 11.42 -1.98
CA LYS A 26 -9.94 12.69 -1.98
C LYS A 26 -8.79 12.70 -0.97
N ALA A 27 -9.02 12.19 0.25
CA ALA A 27 -7.99 12.10 1.28
C ALA A 27 -6.79 11.26 0.83
N ALA A 28 -7.05 10.10 0.23
CA ALA A 28 -6.02 9.25 -0.33
C ALA A 28 -5.24 9.90 -1.48
N GLN A 29 -5.94 10.61 -2.39
CA GLN A 29 -5.31 11.34 -3.48
C GLN A 29 -4.43 12.47 -2.96
N ALA A 30 -4.91 13.24 -1.98
CA ALA A 30 -4.15 14.31 -1.34
C ALA A 30 -2.85 13.80 -0.71
N ARG A 31 -2.87 12.64 -0.04
CA ARG A 31 -1.64 12.01 0.48
C ARG A 31 -0.64 11.69 -0.62
N LYS A 32 -1.08 11.09 -1.73
CA LYS A 32 -0.19 10.78 -2.86
C LYS A 32 0.46 12.05 -3.43
N GLN A 33 -0.32 13.11 -3.58
CA GLN A 33 0.18 14.40 -4.07
C GLN A 33 1.11 15.08 -3.07
N ALA A 34 0.78 15.04 -1.78
CA ALA A 34 1.60 15.57 -0.70
C ALA A 34 2.96 14.89 -0.63
N ILE A 35 3.02 13.55 -0.78
CA ILE A 35 4.29 12.81 -0.85
C ILE A 35 5.13 13.31 -2.03
N LYS A 36 4.52 13.39 -3.23
CA LYS A 36 5.23 13.85 -4.42
C LYS A 36 5.79 15.27 -4.25
N ALA A 37 5.03 16.16 -3.63
CA ALA A 37 5.48 17.52 -3.34
C ALA A 37 6.60 17.54 -2.28
N ALA A 38 6.43 16.83 -1.16
CA ALA A 38 7.42 16.78 -0.08
C ALA A 38 8.74 16.12 -0.52
N ASP A 39 8.71 15.14 -1.42
CA ASP A 39 9.90 14.52 -2.02
C ASP A 39 10.75 15.51 -2.83
N THR A 40 10.13 16.61 -3.30
CA THR A 40 10.82 17.71 -3.99
C THR A 40 11.20 18.86 -3.06
N GLY A 41 11.00 18.71 -1.75
CA GLY A 41 11.25 19.75 -0.74
C GLY A 41 10.13 20.78 -0.60
N ALA A 42 9.03 20.65 -1.34
CA ALA A 42 7.88 21.55 -1.26
C ALA A 42 6.96 21.22 -0.07
N PHE A 43 7.52 21.24 1.15
CA PHE A 43 6.84 20.82 2.38
C PHE A 43 5.58 21.65 2.69
N GLN A 44 5.64 22.97 2.50
CA GLN A 44 4.50 23.86 2.74
C GLN A 44 3.32 23.53 1.81
N SER A 45 3.60 23.38 0.51
CA SER A 45 2.58 22.97 -0.47
C SER A 45 2.04 21.58 -0.19
N ALA A 46 2.89 20.63 0.22
CA ALA A 46 2.49 19.28 0.59
C ALA A 46 1.54 19.27 1.81
N ALA A 47 1.85 20.05 2.84
CA ALA A 47 0.99 20.19 4.01
C ALA A 47 -0.36 20.85 3.67
N GLN A 48 -0.35 21.85 2.78
CA GLN A 48 -1.57 22.53 2.36
C GLN A 48 -2.55 21.57 1.66
N LEU A 49 -2.05 20.69 0.78
CA LEU A 49 -2.88 19.67 0.10
C LEU A 49 -3.66 18.79 1.09
N LEU A 50 -3.04 18.44 2.22
CA LEU A 50 -3.70 17.64 3.26
C LEU A 50 -4.71 18.46 4.06
N ARG A 51 -4.38 19.72 4.39
CA ARG A 51 -5.29 20.63 5.09
C ARG A 51 -6.53 20.96 4.29
N ASP A 52 -6.40 21.17 2.98
CA ASP A 52 -7.53 21.51 2.12
C ASP A 52 -8.58 20.42 2.17
N VAL A 53 -8.17 19.15 2.07
CA VAL A 53 -9.11 18.02 2.19
C VAL A 53 -9.64 17.85 3.61
N ALA A 54 -8.83 18.05 4.65
CA ALA A 54 -9.32 18.02 6.02
C ALA A 54 -10.38 19.09 6.28
N ASN A 55 -10.19 20.29 5.74
CA ASN A 55 -11.17 21.37 5.85
C ASN A 55 -12.43 21.08 5.05
N GLU A 56 -12.32 20.39 3.90
CA GLU A 56 -13.47 19.94 3.12
C GLU A 56 -14.32 18.90 3.86
N ILE A 57 -13.69 18.00 4.63
CA ILE A 57 -14.40 17.06 5.50
C ILE A 57 -15.16 17.80 6.62
N GLY A 58 -14.57 18.88 7.15
CA GLY A 58 -15.22 19.78 8.11
C GLY A 58 -15.18 19.31 9.57
N ASP A 59 -15.37 20.24 10.50
CA ASP A 59 -15.26 19.98 11.95
C ASP A 59 -16.44 19.22 12.55
N HIS A 60 -17.62 19.31 11.92
CA HIS A 60 -18.88 18.78 12.42
C HIS A 60 -19.41 17.63 11.55
N VAL A 61 -18.54 16.71 11.16
CA VAL A 61 -18.95 15.51 10.44
C VAL A 61 -19.49 14.46 11.42
N ASP A 62 -20.72 13.98 11.19
CA ASP A 62 -21.37 12.97 12.05
C ASP A 62 -20.75 11.56 11.86
N ASP A 63 -20.04 11.37 10.74
CA ASP A 63 -19.35 10.11 10.40
C ASP A 63 -18.00 10.03 11.11
N GLU A 64 -17.90 9.13 12.09
CA GLU A 64 -16.69 8.90 12.91
C GLU A 64 -15.46 8.63 12.02
N ARG A 65 -15.61 7.84 10.96
CA ARG A 65 -14.52 7.50 10.04
C ARG A 65 -14.00 8.73 9.29
N LEU A 66 -14.87 9.65 8.87
CA LEU A 66 -14.44 10.91 8.28
C LEU A 66 -13.80 11.85 9.30
N ALA A 67 -14.33 11.90 10.53
CA ALA A 67 -13.76 12.73 11.59
C ALA A 67 -12.31 12.31 11.91
N GLU A 68 -12.07 11.01 12.05
CA GLU A 68 -10.73 10.48 12.28
C GLU A 68 -9.81 10.67 11.06
N GLU A 69 -10.35 10.54 9.85
CA GLU A 69 -9.59 10.78 8.62
C GLU A 69 -9.11 12.24 8.54
N ARG A 70 -10.00 13.19 8.83
CA ARG A 70 -9.70 14.62 8.92
C ARG A 70 -8.60 14.89 9.93
N ASP A 71 -8.73 14.34 11.15
CA ASP A 71 -7.77 14.60 12.21
C ASP A 71 -6.39 14.03 11.89
N ALA A 72 -6.34 12.85 11.24
CA ALA A 72 -5.11 12.30 10.71
C ALA A 72 -4.47 13.18 9.63
N LEU A 73 -5.26 13.70 8.68
CA LEU A 73 -4.76 14.62 7.64
C LEU A 73 -4.17 15.89 8.26
N ARG A 74 -4.79 16.43 9.32
CA ARG A 74 -4.29 17.61 10.05
C ARG A 74 -2.97 17.33 10.75
N GLN A 75 -2.85 16.21 11.46
CA GLN A 75 -1.60 15.81 12.11
C GLN A 75 -0.48 15.61 11.09
N GLN A 76 -0.78 14.97 9.96
CA GLN A 76 0.17 14.79 8.87
C GLN A 76 0.62 16.12 8.26
N ALA A 77 -0.30 17.06 8.06
CA ALA A 77 0.04 18.40 7.58
C ALA A 77 1.00 19.12 8.54
N GLN A 78 0.74 19.06 9.85
CA GLN A 78 1.63 19.64 10.87
C GLN A 78 3.01 18.96 10.89
N MET A 79 3.06 17.64 10.72
CA MET A 79 4.31 16.90 10.66
C MET A 79 5.14 17.30 9.43
N ILE A 80 4.52 17.38 8.25
CA ILE A 80 5.20 17.76 7.00
C ILE A 80 5.76 19.19 7.09
N GLU A 81 5.03 20.13 7.72
CA GLU A 81 5.48 21.53 7.87
C GLU A 81 6.76 21.70 8.67
N LYS A 82 7.03 20.79 9.61
CA LYS A 82 8.28 20.77 10.37
C LYS A 82 9.51 20.47 9.48
N GLY A 83 9.29 20.18 8.19
CA GLY A 83 10.35 20.07 7.18
C GLY A 83 11.09 18.74 7.24
N ALA A 84 12.27 18.70 6.62
CA ALA A 84 13.02 17.46 6.38
C ALA A 84 13.43 16.69 7.65
N GLU A 85 13.53 17.36 8.80
CA GLU A 85 13.86 16.68 10.07
C GLU A 85 12.70 15.81 10.59
N ALA A 86 11.45 16.25 10.36
CA ALA A 86 10.25 15.52 10.76
C ALA A 86 9.67 14.66 9.62
N TYR A 87 9.78 15.13 8.38
CA TYR A 87 9.40 14.38 7.18
C TYR A 87 10.58 13.54 6.69
N ASN A 88 10.77 12.38 7.31
CA ASN A 88 11.81 11.43 6.96
C ASN A 88 11.24 10.24 6.17
N VAL A 89 12.11 9.28 5.82
CA VAL A 89 11.73 8.07 5.08
C VAL A 89 10.56 7.32 5.74
N TYR A 90 10.47 7.35 7.07
CA TYR A 90 9.38 6.72 7.82
C TYR A 90 8.07 7.49 7.64
N SER A 91 8.05 8.80 7.85
CA SER A 91 6.85 9.65 7.69
C SER A 91 6.29 9.56 6.27
N ARG A 92 7.19 9.59 5.26
CA ARG A 92 6.85 9.35 3.85
C ARG A 92 6.18 7.99 3.63
N LYS A 93 6.77 6.94 4.22
CA LYS A 93 6.27 5.56 4.12
C LYS A 93 4.89 5.41 4.76
N THR A 94 4.67 6.03 5.92
CA THR A 94 3.36 6.08 6.56
C THR A 94 2.32 6.72 5.67
N LEU A 95 2.61 7.90 5.13
CA LEU A 95 1.68 8.63 4.26
C LEU A 95 1.30 7.80 3.03
N SER A 96 2.28 7.13 2.41
CA SER A 96 2.04 6.23 1.26
C SER A 96 1.12 5.07 1.65
N THR A 97 1.40 4.46 2.79
CA THR A 97 0.62 3.35 3.34
C THR A 97 -0.82 3.79 3.62
N GLN A 98 -1.02 4.90 4.33
CA GLN A 98 -2.35 5.42 4.65
C GLN A 98 -3.13 5.87 3.39
N ALA A 99 -2.45 6.44 2.39
CA ALA A 99 -3.06 6.78 1.10
C ALA A 99 -3.65 5.53 0.41
N PHE A 100 -2.96 4.40 0.54
CA PHE A 100 -3.40 3.15 -0.03
C PHE A 100 -4.62 2.58 0.71
N TYR A 101 -4.58 2.47 2.05
CA TYR A 101 -5.64 1.81 2.82
C TYR A 101 -6.95 2.61 2.93
N THR A 102 -6.88 3.93 2.80
CA THR A 102 -8.07 4.80 2.83
C THR A 102 -9.02 4.53 1.65
N MET A 103 -8.47 4.11 0.50
CA MET A 103 -9.20 3.84 -0.74
C MET A 103 -9.93 2.50 -0.76
N THR A 104 -9.39 1.49 -0.07
CA THR A 104 -9.79 0.09 -0.26
C THR A 104 -10.88 -0.37 0.72
N SER A 105 -11.54 0.56 1.42
CA SER A 105 -12.55 0.28 2.47
C SER A 105 -12.10 -0.67 3.59
N ARG A 106 -10.79 -0.74 3.87
CA ARG A 106 -10.23 -1.51 5.00
C ARG A 106 -9.81 -0.59 6.14
N HIS A 107 -10.80 0.09 6.71
CA HIS A 107 -10.64 1.08 7.78
C HIS A 107 -9.90 0.52 9.02
N GLN A 108 -10.13 -0.74 9.39
CA GLN A 108 -9.41 -1.41 10.49
C GLN A 108 -7.89 -1.47 10.28
N ASP A 109 -7.45 -1.66 9.03
CA ASP A 109 -6.01 -1.69 8.69
C ASP A 109 -5.40 -0.29 8.82
N THR A 110 -6.15 0.75 8.47
CA THR A 110 -5.73 2.16 8.65
C THR A 110 -5.63 2.53 10.13
N MET A 111 -6.59 2.09 10.94
CA MET A 111 -6.61 2.36 12.39
C MET A 111 -5.50 1.66 13.16
N MET A 112 -5.21 0.39 12.82
CA MET A 112 -4.08 -0.31 13.41
C MET A 112 -2.73 0.37 13.11
N LEU A 113 -2.61 1.03 11.96
CA LEU A 113 -1.40 1.79 11.62
C LEU A 113 -1.33 3.09 12.44
N ARG A 114 -2.45 3.81 12.59
CA ARG A 114 -2.53 5.08 13.34
C ARG A 114 -2.28 4.90 14.83
N ASN A 115 -2.91 3.92 15.48
CA ASN A 115 -2.68 3.63 16.90
C ASN A 115 -1.20 3.36 17.19
N ARG A 116 -0.53 2.63 16.29
CA ARG A 116 0.90 2.34 16.42
C ARG A 116 1.78 3.59 16.32
N GLU A 117 1.36 4.61 15.59
CA GLU A 117 2.10 5.88 15.47
C GLU A 117 1.91 6.73 16.71
N SER A 118 0.69 6.87 17.20
CA SER A 118 0.42 7.57 18.47
C SER A 118 1.13 6.92 19.65
N GLU A 119 1.19 5.58 19.72
CA GLU A 119 1.96 4.84 20.73
C GLU A 119 3.48 5.08 20.64
N ARG A 120 4.00 5.32 19.43
CA ARG A 120 5.43 5.56 19.19
C ARG A 120 5.82 7.01 19.40
N GLU A 121 4.97 7.96 19.03
CA GLU A 121 5.19 9.38 19.31
C GLU A 121 5.09 9.68 20.81
N GLY A 122 4.33 8.88 21.57
CA GLY A 122 4.33 8.91 23.04
C GLY A 122 5.58 8.28 23.70
N ALA A 123 6.35 7.46 22.98
CA ALA A 123 7.58 6.84 23.46
C ALA A 123 8.79 7.56 22.84
N GLY A 124 9.31 8.57 23.55
CA GLY A 124 10.36 9.48 23.08
C GLY A 124 11.58 8.84 22.41
N GLU A 125 12.22 9.65 21.54
CA GLU A 125 13.40 9.34 20.73
C GLU A 125 14.48 8.54 21.48
N GLY A 126 14.72 7.31 21.02
CA GLY A 126 15.86 6.54 21.49
C GLY A 126 15.88 5.11 21.01
N ASP A 127 16.28 4.88 19.75
CA ASP A 127 17.31 3.86 19.47
C ASP A 127 17.84 4.02 18.04
N LYS A 128 19.03 4.63 17.90
CA LYS A 128 19.82 4.57 16.67
C LYS A 128 20.71 3.33 16.78
N ARG A 129 20.29 2.21 16.18
CA ARG A 129 21.18 1.05 16.01
C ARG A 129 21.43 0.71 14.54
N ALA A 130 22.62 1.13 14.15
CA ALA A 130 23.55 0.58 13.16
C ALA A 130 23.07 -0.60 12.30
N THR A 131 23.07 -0.35 10.99
CA THR A 131 23.28 -1.35 9.93
C THR A 131 24.53 -2.18 10.24
N GLN A 132 24.33 -3.47 10.53
CA GLN A 132 25.39 -4.47 10.47
C GLN A 132 25.08 -5.44 9.33
N SER A 133 25.97 -5.40 8.34
CA SER A 133 26.19 -6.45 7.35
C SER A 133 26.54 -7.76 8.05
N VAL A 134 25.86 -8.85 7.71
CA VAL A 134 26.23 -10.21 8.08
C VAL A 134 26.23 -11.13 6.85
N PRO A 135 27.12 -12.15 6.82
CA PRO A 135 27.57 -12.79 5.60
C PRO A 135 26.66 -13.94 5.15
N ALA A 136 26.75 -14.26 3.86
CA ALA A 136 26.04 -15.37 3.22
C ALA A 136 26.73 -16.71 3.49
N THR A 137 26.02 -17.69 4.07
CA THR A 137 26.40 -19.10 3.97
C THR A 137 25.18 -20.04 4.04
N GLY A 138 24.80 -20.55 2.85
CA GLY A 138 24.44 -21.96 2.57
C GLY A 138 23.18 -22.62 3.17
N SER A 139 22.23 -22.97 2.29
CA SER A 139 21.93 -24.39 1.96
C SER A 139 20.94 -24.52 0.78
N HIS A 140 21.22 -25.52 -0.06
CA HIS A 140 20.51 -25.92 -1.29
C HIS A 140 19.03 -26.28 -1.08
N GLN A 141 18.16 -25.92 -2.05
CA GLN A 141 17.01 -26.72 -2.52
C GLN A 141 16.49 -26.19 -3.88
N PRO A 142 15.77 -27.00 -4.68
CA PRO A 142 16.01 -27.22 -6.10
C PRO A 142 15.73 -26.02 -7.00
N SER A 143 16.63 -25.79 -7.96
CA SER A 143 16.39 -24.92 -9.11
C SER A 143 15.38 -25.59 -10.03
N MET A 144 14.09 -25.29 -9.88
CA MET A 144 13.13 -25.48 -10.98
C MET A 144 13.62 -24.62 -12.15
N PRO A 145 14.04 -25.20 -13.29
CA PRO A 145 14.45 -24.42 -14.44
C PRO A 145 13.19 -23.98 -15.18
N ILE A 146 12.49 -22.99 -14.62
CA ILE A 146 11.47 -22.27 -15.39
C ILE A 146 12.24 -21.36 -16.34
N GLU A 147 12.24 -21.72 -17.62
CA GLU A 147 12.82 -20.88 -18.66
C GLU A 147 12.10 -19.53 -18.66
N LYS A 148 12.87 -18.44 -18.57
CA LYS A 148 12.30 -17.09 -18.54
C LYS A 148 11.65 -16.80 -19.87
N GLN A 149 10.37 -16.41 -19.87
CA GLN A 149 9.61 -16.02 -21.06
C GLN A 149 9.22 -14.53 -20.93
N PRO A 150 10.10 -13.60 -21.37
CA PRO A 150 9.85 -12.17 -21.23
C PRO A 150 8.53 -11.75 -21.90
N GLY A 151 7.73 -10.95 -21.21
CA GLY A 151 6.48 -10.41 -21.73
C GLY A 151 5.28 -11.36 -21.64
N MET A 152 5.48 -12.63 -21.26
CA MET A 152 4.37 -13.52 -20.94
C MET A 152 3.95 -13.34 -19.48
N THR A 153 2.71 -12.92 -19.26
CA THR A 153 2.17 -12.72 -17.91
C THR A 153 2.04 -14.05 -17.17
N PRO A 154 2.58 -14.18 -15.95
CA PRO A 154 2.46 -15.41 -15.17
C PRO A 154 1.05 -15.57 -14.60
N SER A 155 0.62 -16.82 -14.45
CA SER A 155 -0.68 -17.19 -13.87
C SER A 155 -0.57 -17.65 -12.42
N TYR A 156 0.64 -18.00 -11.98
CA TYR A 156 0.91 -18.54 -10.66
C TYR A 156 2.19 -17.95 -10.07
N VAL A 157 2.26 -17.96 -8.74
CA VAL A 157 3.48 -17.72 -7.97
C VAL A 157 3.67 -18.82 -6.95
N THR A 158 4.89 -19.34 -6.84
CA THR A 158 5.27 -20.33 -5.83
C THR A 158 6.22 -19.70 -4.83
N TRP A 159 5.88 -19.85 -3.55
CA TRP A 159 6.74 -19.51 -2.42
C TRP A 159 6.98 -20.77 -1.61
N ARG A 160 8.26 -21.16 -1.47
CA ARG A 160 8.66 -22.48 -0.94
C ARG A 160 7.92 -23.61 -1.67
N ASN A 161 7.02 -24.32 -1.00
CA ASN A 161 6.23 -25.43 -1.56
C ASN A 161 4.75 -25.09 -1.74
N VAL A 162 4.37 -23.81 -1.63
CA VAL A 162 2.98 -23.35 -1.76
C VAL A 162 2.82 -22.53 -3.01
N THR A 163 1.84 -22.89 -3.84
CA THR A 163 1.55 -22.24 -5.11
C THR A 163 0.23 -21.48 -5.02
N PHE A 164 0.25 -20.21 -5.40
CA PHE A 164 -0.89 -19.31 -5.40
C PHE A 164 -1.27 -18.95 -6.83
N ARG A 165 -2.57 -18.91 -7.10
CA ARG A 165 -3.12 -18.40 -8.37
C ARG A 165 -3.13 -16.87 -8.36
N LEU A 166 -2.70 -16.29 -9.47
CA LEU A 166 -2.65 -14.84 -9.67
C LEU A 166 -3.94 -14.32 -10.33
N GLU A 167 -5.11 -14.74 -9.86
CA GLU A 167 -6.40 -14.45 -10.51
C GLU A 167 -7.00 -13.10 -10.11
N ASN A 168 -6.71 -12.64 -8.89
CA ASN A 168 -7.29 -11.41 -8.36
C ASN A 168 -6.67 -10.15 -9.00
N ASP A 169 -7.45 -9.08 -9.08
CA ASP A 169 -6.98 -7.77 -9.58
C ASP A 169 -5.90 -7.14 -8.69
N LEU A 170 -5.90 -7.50 -7.40
CA LEU A 170 -4.94 -7.05 -6.42
C LEU A 170 -4.57 -8.21 -5.49
N ILE A 171 -3.27 -8.49 -5.37
CA ILE A 171 -2.72 -9.53 -4.49
C ILE A 171 -1.63 -8.88 -3.64
N ARG A 172 -1.81 -8.86 -2.32
CA ARG A 172 -0.83 -8.30 -1.39
C ARG A 172 0.03 -9.39 -0.79
N ILE A 173 1.29 -9.03 -0.54
CA ILE A 173 2.29 -9.93 0.01
C ILE A 173 2.93 -9.26 1.22
N GLY A 174 3.02 -9.99 2.33
CA GLY A 174 3.66 -9.51 3.55
C GLY A 174 3.44 -10.42 4.75
N ARG A 175 3.99 -10.06 5.91
CA ARG A 175 3.89 -10.91 7.11
C ARG A 175 2.57 -10.83 7.87
N SER A 176 1.75 -9.81 7.61
CA SER A 176 0.44 -9.71 8.24
C SER A 176 -0.47 -10.81 7.71
N SER A 177 -1.29 -11.39 8.58
CA SER A 177 -2.34 -12.35 8.21
C SER A 177 -3.42 -11.76 7.30
N HIS A 178 -3.43 -10.43 7.15
CA HIS A 178 -4.38 -9.71 6.30
C HIS A 178 -3.96 -9.68 4.81
N ASN A 179 -2.82 -10.25 4.43
CA ASN A 179 -2.39 -10.37 3.04
C ASN A 179 -2.94 -11.63 2.37
N GLU A 180 -3.11 -11.57 1.06
CA GLU A 180 -3.47 -12.75 0.26
C GLU A 180 -2.33 -13.78 0.22
N ILE A 181 -1.07 -13.33 0.19
CA ILE A 181 0.11 -14.18 0.37
C ILE A 181 0.83 -13.77 1.65
N VAL A 182 0.74 -14.64 2.66
CA VAL A 182 1.32 -14.39 3.99
C VAL A 182 2.71 -15.03 4.08
N ILE A 183 3.72 -14.19 4.31
CA ILE A 183 5.10 -14.63 4.53
C ILE A 183 5.47 -14.25 5.98
N PRO A 184 5.32 -15.15 6.96
CA PRO A 184 5.34 -14.85 8.40
C PRO A 184 6.76 -14.62 8.96
N GLU A 185 7.66 -14.07 8.16
CA GLU A 185 9.05 -13.80 8.55
C GLU A 185 9.19 -12.42 9.17
N LYS A 186 10.05 -12.31 10.21
CA LYS A 186 10.25 -11.05 10.94
C LYS A 186 10.86 -9.95 10.09
N SER A 187 11.71 -10.32 9.13
CA SER A 187 12.34 -9.41 8.18
C SER A 187 11.35 -8.82 7.17
N VAL A 188 10.25 -9.53 6.91
CA VAL A 188 9.23 -9.12 5.95
C VAL A 188 8.33 -8.04 6.57
N SER A 189 8.09 -6.96 5.83
CA SER A 189 7.16 -5.91 6.26
C SER A 189 5.74 -6.47 6.35
N ARG A 190 4.92 -5.93 7.27
CA ARG A 190 3.52 -6.39 7.48
C ARG A 190 2.73 -6.39 6.17
N PHE A 191 2.93 -5.36 5.37
CA PHE A 191 2.50 -5.22 3.99
C PHE A 191 3.76 -4.82 3.22
N HIS A 192 4.29 -5.70 2.40
CA HIS A 192 5.63 -5.57 1.82
C HIS A 192 5.56 -5.07 0.38
N CYS A 193 4.82 -5.79 -0.45
CA CYS A 193 4.59 -5.44 -1.84
C CYS A 193 3.20 -5.90 -2.27
N GLN A 194 2.81 -5.51 -3.47
CA GLN A 194 1.55 -5.94 -4.08
C GLN A 194 1.72 -6.21 -5.56
N ILE A 195 0.83 -7.02 -6.09
CA ILE A 195 0.69 -7.27 -7.51
C ILE A 195 -0.66 -6.69 -7.94
N LYS A 196 -0.65 -5.82 -8.94
CA LYS A 196 -1.84 -5.24 -9.57
C LYS A 196 -2.02 -5.79 -10.97
N ARG A 197 -3.26 -6.09 -11.34
CA ARG A 197 -3.64 -6.41 -12.70
C ARG A 197 -3.98 -5.15 -13.47
N GLU A 198 -3.29 -4.91 -14.57
CA GLU A 198 -3.58 -3.83 -15.51
C GLU A 198 -3.73 -4.42 -16.92
N GLY A 199 -4.98 -4.68 -17.31
CA GLY A 199 -5.30 -5.46 -18.50
C GLY A 199 -4.70 -6.86 -18.41
N ASP A 200 -3.91 -7.24 -19.41
CA ASP A 200 -3.26 -8.54 -19.47
C ASP A 200 -1.95 -8.61 -18.69
N LYS A 201 -1.52 -7.52 -18.02
CA LYS A 201 -0.24 -7.44 -17.32
C LYS A 201 -0.43 -7.53 -15.81
N LEU A 202 0.55 -8.15 -15.15
CA LEU A 202 0.69 -8.10 -13.70
C LEU A 202 1.87 -7.20 -13.34
N ILE A 203 1.62 -6.23 -12.47
CA ILE A 203 2.60 -5.22 -12.05
C ILE A 203 2.89 -5.41 -10.57
N LEU A 204 4.14 -5.77 -10.25
CA LEU A 204 4.65 -5.84 -8.90
C LEU A 204 5.13 -4.47 -8.44
N GLU A 205 4.66 -4.02 -7.28
CA GLU A 205 5.01 -2.75 -6.68
C GLU A 205 5.41 -2.96 -5.21
N ASP A 206 6.63 -2.57 -4.86
CA ASP A 206 7.08 -2.52 -3.46
C ASP A 206 6.37 -1.37 -2.73
N LEU A 207 5.84 -1.63 -1.53
CA LEU A 207 5.07 -0.66 -0.74
C LEU A 207 5.95 0.11 0.25
N GLY A 208 7.20 0.35 -0.13
CA GLY A 208 8.22 0.98 0.70
C GLY A 208 8.70 0.05 1.81
N SER A 209 8.87 -1.24 1.54
CA SER A 209 9.29 -2.24 2.52
C SER A 209 10.65 -1.89 3.17
N THR A 210 10.92 -2.43 4.36
CA THR A 210 12.16 -2.10 5.09
C THR A 210 13.42 -2.62 4.40
N ASN A 211 13.35 -3.82 3.81
CA ASN A 211 14.51 -4.49 3.21
C ASN A 211 14.47 -4.49 1.67
N GLY A 212 13.40 -3.97 1.08
CA GLY A 212 13.20 -3.94 -0.36
C GLY A 212 12.71 -5.26 -0.94
N THR A 213 12.25 -5.14 -2.19
CA THR A 213 11.93 -6.25 -3.08
C THR A 213 12.96 -6.26 -4.21
N SER A 214 13.49 -7.43 -4.60
CA SER A 214 14.50 -7.54 -5.67
C SER A 214 14.16 -8.59 -6.71
N LEU A 215 14.62 -8.40 -7.94
CA LEU A 215 14.53 -9.35 -9.04
C LEU A 215 15.93 -9.90 -9.34
N ALA A 216 16.15 -11.19 -9.08
CA ALA A 216 17.44 -11.86 -9.29
C ALA A 216 18.65 -11.07 -8.72
N GLY A 217 18.50 -10.48 -7.53
CA GLY A 217 19.54 -9.71 -6.85
C GLY A 217 19.55 -8.20 -7.15
N ASN A 218 18.75 -7.71 -8.09
CA ASN A 218 18.62 -6.28 -8.39
C ASN A 218 17.41 -5.67 -7.69
N MET A 219 17.62 -4.65 -6.85
CA MET A 219 16.55 -3.97 -6.12
C MET A 219 15.57 -3.30 -7.08
N LEU A 220 14.27 -3.49 -6.84
CA LEU A 220 13.21 -2.85 -7.60
C LEU A 220 12.97 -1.44 -7.03
N ASN A 221 13.34 -0.42 -7.79
CA ASN A 221 13.12 0.99 -7.43
C ASN A 221 11.85 1.57 -8.08
N LYS A 222 11.19 0.81 -8.94
CA LYS A 222 10.00 1.18 -9.71
C LYS A 222 9.10 -0.05 -9.85
N PRO A 223 7.80 0.13 -10.13
CA PRO A 223 6.93 -1.00 -10.45
C PRO A 223 7.51 -1.86 -11.59
N HIS A 224 7.44 -3.18 -11.42
CA HIS A 224 7.99 -4.17 -12.34
C HIS A 224 6.87 -4.96 -13.00
N ILE A 225 6.88 -5.06 -14.33
CA ILE A 225 5.93 -5.89 -15.06
C ILE A 225 6.42 -7.33 -14.98
N LEU A 226 5.66 -8.18 -14.28
CA LEU A 226 5.99 -9.58 -14.07
C LEU A 226 5.93 -10.36 -15.37
N SER A 227 6.92 -11.24 -15.56
CA SER A 227 6.97 -12.23 -16.62
C SER A 227 7.13 -13.64 -16.07
N VAL A 228 6.72 -14.66 -16.82
CA VAL A 228 7.02 -16.06 -16.53
C VAL A 228 8.53 -16.27 -16.38
N GLY A 229 8.92 -16.99 -15.33
CA GLY A 229 10.30 -17.24 -14.94
C GLY A 229 10.95 -16.12 -14.13
N ASP A 230 10.24 -15.04 -13.80
CA ASP A 230 10.76 -14.06 -12.85
C ASP A 230 10.91 -14.69 -11.47
N VAL A 231 12.07 -14.43 -10.85
CA VAL A 231 12.41 -14.83 -9.49
C VAL A 231 12.55 -13.57 -8.65
N ILE A 232 11.55 -13.32 -7.81
CA ILE A 232 11.48 -12.18 -6.93
C ILE A 232 11.89 -12.61 -5.53
N TYR A 233 12.73 -11.79 -4.89
CA TYR A 233 13.10 -11.94 -3.50
C TYR A 233 12.45 -10.84 -2.67
N ILE A 234 11.79 -11.25 -1.61
CA ILE A 234 11.24 -10.40 -0.56
C ILE A 234 12.08 -10.67 0.68
N CYS A 235 13.01 -9.77 1.01
CA CYS A 235 14.12 -10.11 1.91
C CYS A 235 14.85 -11.38 1.41
N ASP A 236 14.91 -12.43 2.23
CA ASP A 236 15.53 -13.72 1.91
C ASP A 236 14.53 -14.73 1.29
N GLU A 237 13.26 -14.34 1.17
CA GLU A 237 12.19 -15.25 0.71
C GLU A 237 12.05 -15.20 -0.81
N LYS A 238 12.24 -16.36 -1.44
CA LYS A 238 12.20 -16.55 -2.89
C LYS A 238 10.79 -16.85 -3.38
N LEU A 239 10.30 -16.06 -4.33
CA LEU A 239 9.04 -16.23 -5.04
C LEU A 239 9.35 -16.46 -6.52
N VAL A 240 8.73 -17.49 -7.09
CA VAL A 240 8.94 -17.86 -8.50
C VAL A 240 7.63 -17.75 -9.26
N PHE A 241 7.62 -16.97 -10.33
CA PHE A 241 6.45 -16.70 -11.15
C PHE A 241 6.43 -17.60 -12.38
N HIS A 242 5.30 -18.24 -12.66
CA HIS A 242 5.21 -19.22 -13.74
C HIS A 242 3.77 -19.35 -14.28
N ASN A 243 3.65 -20.10 -15.38
CA ASN A 243 2.38 -20.60 -15.84
C ASN A 243 2.23 -22.05 -15.39
N GLY A 244 1.04 -22.39 -14.93
CA GLY A 244 0.79 -23.68 -14.31
C GLY A 244 1.08 -24.80 -15.30
N ASP A 245 2.14 -25.54 -15.01
CA ASP A 245 2.29 -26.96 -15.27
C ASP A 245 3.40 -27.47 -14.34
N PHE A 246 2.97 -28.04 -13.21
CA PHE A 246 3.78 -28.93 -12.39
C PHE A 246 3.01 -30.23 -12.25
N SER A 247 2.94 -31.00 -13.33
CA SER A 247 2.65 -32.41 -13.23
C SER A 247 3.90 -33.10 -12.70
N GLU A 248 3.87 -33.53 -11.45
CA GLU A 248 4.43 -34.81 -10.98
C GLU A 248 3.77 -35.22 -9.66
#